data_AF-A0A7V4D620-F1
#
_entry.id   AF-A0A7V4D620-F1
#
_cell.length_a   1.000
_cell.length_b   1.000
_cell.length_c   1.000
_cell.angle_alpha   90.00
_cell.angle_beta   90.00
_cell.angle_gamma   90.00
#
_symmetry.space_group_name_H-M   'P 1'
#
loop_
_entity.id
_entity.type
_entity.pdbx_description
1 polymer ?
#
loop_
_entity_poly.entity_id
_entity_poly.type
_entity_poly.pdbx_seq_one_letter_code
_entity_poly.pdbx_strand_id
1 'polypeptide(L)'
;MHIIKPCPNCGIKLRFPIDSGVVKVRCRCGYTFLADPDNPQLYQGATFDLSLKKKPKKNLSPKSITKTLIEAIYSYWYTLGNFRLLPTKEKIKVIAIIIAIIILFVLIVYYIFLWHPQPPESGIII
;
A
#
# COMPACT_ATOMS: atom_id res chain seq x y z
N MET A 1 -13.91 -7.77 -13.20
CA MET A 1 -13.02 -8.91 -12.94
C MET A 1 -12.79 -9.64 -14.27
N HIS A 2 -11.59 -10.19 -14.50
CA HIS A 2 -11.29 -10.92 -15.74
C HIS A 2 -11.04 -12.38 -15.42
N ILE A 3 -11.51 -13.25 -16.31
CA ILE A 3 -11.23 -14.69 -16.28
C ILE A 3 -10.32 -15.03 -17.46
N ILE A 4 -9.36 -15.93 -17.21
CA ILE A 4 -8.43 -16.44 -18.21
C ILE A 4 -8.75 -17.92 -18.42
N LYS A 5 -9.23 -18.27 -19.62
CA LYS A 5 -9.52 -19.66 -19.99
C LYS A 5 -8.73 -20.05 -21.24
N PRO A 6 -8.07 -21.23 -21.27
CA PRO A 6 -7.43 -21.72 -22.48
C PRO A 6 -8.49 -22.06 -23.54
N CYS A 7 -8.22 -21.74 -24.80
CA CYS A 7 -9.07 -22.15 -25.91
C CYS A 7 -9.01 -23.68 -26.07
N PRO A 8 -10.15 -24.38 -26.19
CA PRO A 8 -10.16 -25.83 -26.35
C PRO A 8 -9.53 -26.31 -27.67
N ASN A 9 -9.49 -25.45 -28.70
CA ASN A 9 -8.95 -25.82 -30.01
C ASN A 9 -7.43 -25.59 -30.13
N CYS A 10 -6.88 -24.51 -29.56
CA CYS A 10 -5.48 -24.13 -29.76
C CYS A 10 -4.69 -23.86 -28.47
N GLY A 11 -5.31 -23.98 -27.29
CA GLY A 11 -4.65 -23.76 -25.99
C GLY A 11 -4.30 -22.30 -25.67
N ILE A 12 -4.53 -21.35 -26.57
CA ILE A 12 -4.25 -19.92 -26.33
C ILE A 12 -5.12 -19.44 -25.15
N LYS A 13 -4.48 -18.76 -24.19
CA LYS A 13 -5.14 -18.17 -23.02
C LYS A 13 -5.97 -16.96 -23.45
N LEU A 14 -7.30 -17.06 -23.33
CA LEU A 14 -8.25 -16.00 -23.64
C LEU A 14 -8.63 -15.29 -22.35
N ARG A 15 -8.48 -13.96 -22.33
CA ARG A 15 -8.86 -13.09 -21.21
C ARG A 15 -10.11 -12.32 -21.58
N PHE A 16 -11.15 -12.42 -20.77
CA PHE A 16 -12.42 -11.72 -20.99
C PHE A 16 -13.04 -11.25 -19.67
N PRO A 17 -13.82 -10.16 -19.69
CA PRO A 17 -14.50 -9.66 -18.50
C PRO A 17 -15.66 -10.57 -18.13
N ILE A 18 -15.85 -10.83 -16.84
CA ILE A 18 -17.01 -11.60 -16.34
C ILE A 18 -18.17 -10.72 -15.90
N ASP A 19 -17.89 -9.46 -15.55
CA ASP A 19 -18.87 -8.49 -15.05
C ASP A 19 -19.86 -8.03 -16.13
N SER A 20 -19.68 -8.44 -17.39
CA SER A 20 -20.44 -7.95 -18.55
C SER A 20 -21.63 -8.86 -18.92
N GLY A 21 -21.99 -9.84 -18.08
CA GLY A 21 -23.03 -10.82 -18.39
C GLY A 21 -22.56 -11.86 -19.41
N VAL A 22 -23.47 -12.33 -20.27
CA VAL A 22 -23.16 -13.32 -21.32
C VAL A 22 -22.35 -12.66 -22.44
N VAL A 23 -21.09 -13.07 -22.60
CA VAL A 23 -20.16 -12.50 -23.60
C VAL A 23 -19.77 -13.53 -24.65
N LYS A 24 -19.82 -13.16 -25.93
CA LYS A 24 -19.30 -14.00 -27.02
C LYS A 24 -17.78 -13.82 -27.13
N VAL A 25 -17.01 -14.85 -26.78
CA VAL A 25 -15.54 -14.83 -26.83
C VAL A 25 -15.08 -15.48 -28.14
N ARG A 26 -14.27 -14.75 -28.92
CA ARG A 26 -13.68 -15.24 -30.18
C ARG A 26 -12.18 -15.46 -30.00
N CYS A 27 -11.72 -16.67 -30.30
CA CYS A 27 -10.31 -16.99 -30.37
C CYS A 27 -9.72 -16.63 -31.73
N ARG A 28 -8.40 -16.38 -31.77
CA ARG A 28 -7.66 -16.14 -33.03
C ARG A 28 -7.67 -17.35 -33.97
N CYS A 29 -7.83 -18.57 -33.45
CA CYS A 29 -7.97 -19.78 -34.25
C CYS A 29 -9.37 -19.93 -34.91
N GLY A 30 -10.26 -18.96 -34.75
CA GLY A 30 -11.61 -18.99 -35.31
C GLY A 30 -12.67 -19.60 -34.39
N TYR A 31 -12.28 -20.32 -33.33
CA TYR A 31 -13.22 -20.87 -32.36
C TYR A 31 -13.97 -19.77 -31.59
N THR A 32 -15.29 -19.90 -31.46
CA THR A 32 -16.13 -18.99 -30.69
C THR A 32 -16.96 -19.75 -29.67
N PHE A 33 -17.08 -19.22 -28.46
CA PHE A 33 -17.99 -19.74 -27.44
C PHE A 33 -18.70 -18.60 -26.71
N LEU A 34 -19.83 -18.93 -26.09
CA LEU A 34 -20.55 -18.02 -25.20
C LEU A 34 -20.05 -18.23 -23.77
N ALA A 35 -19.53 -17.18 -23.17
CA ALA A 35 -19.13 -17.14 -21.77
C ALA A 35 -20.33 -16.64 -20.96
N ASP A 36 -21.06 -17.58 -20.36
CA ASP A 36 -22.16 -17.29 -19.44
C ASP A 36 -21.67 -17.36 -17.99
N PRO A 37 -21.71 -16.27 -17.21
CA PRO A 37 -21.27 -16.26 -15.83
C PRO A 37 -22.10 -17.18 -14.92
N ASP A 38 -23.35 -17.49 -15.30
CA ASP A 38 -24.24 -18.36 -14.52
C ASP A 38 -23.94 -19.85 -14.73
N ASN A 39 -23.15 -20.21 -15.76
CA ASN A 39 -22.79 -21.59 -16.04
C ASN A 39 -21.49 -22.01 -15.32
N PRO A 40 -21.54 -22.94 -14.36
CA PRO A 40 -20.36 -23.39 -13.61
C PRO A 40 -19.29 -24.05 -14.48
N GLN A 41 -19.67 -24.62 -15.64
CA GLN A 41 -18.72 -25.23 -16.58
C GLN A 41 -17.76 -24.21 -17.21
N LEU A 42 -18.13 -22.92 -17.21
CA LEU A 42 -17.26 -21.86 -17.70
C LEU A 42 -15.94 -21.80 -16.91
N TYR A 43 -16.00 -22.07 -15.60
CA TYR A 43 -14.88 -21.90 -14.68
C TYR A 43 -13.92 -23.09 -14.62
N GLN A 44 -14.30 -24.25 -15.19
CA GLN A 44 -13.45 -25.43 -15.21
C GLN A 44 -12.17 -25.17 -16.00
N GLY A 45 -11.01 -25.32 -15.33
CA GLY A 45 -9.69 -25.08 -15.91
C GLY A 45 -9.39 -23.60 -16.21
N ALA A 46 -10.22 -22.67 -15.73
CA ALA A 46 -9.99 -21.25 -15.85
C ALA A 46 -9.24 -20.70 -14.63
N THR A 47 -8.48 -19.63 -14.84
CA THR A 47 -7.80 -18.90 -13.76
C THR A 47 -8.38 -17.49 -13.67
N PHE A 48 -8.68 -17.05 -12.45
CA PHE A 48 -9.14 -15.68 -12.23
C PHE A 48 -7.94 -14.74 -12.23
N ASP A 49 -8.02 -13.72 -13.07
CA ASP A 49 -7.06 -12.64 -13.04
C ASP A 49 -7.46 -11.63 -11.97
N LEU A 50 -7.07 -11.96 -10.75
CA LEU A 50 -7.22 -11.12 -9.55
C LEU A 50 -6.22 -9.95 -9.54
N SER A 51 -5.43 -9.75 -10.59
CA SER A 51 -4.48 -8.64 -10.68
C SER A 51 -5.20 -7.32 -10.90
N LEU A 52 -5.85 -6.84 -9.84
CA LEU A 52 -6.12 -5.42 -9.61
C LEU A 52 -4.80 -4.73 -9.23
N LYS A 53 -3.76 -4.83 -10.07
CA LYS A 53 -2.75 -3.76 -10.11
C LYS A 53 -3.34 -2.57 -10.86
N LYS A 54 -4.46 -2.03 -10.37
CA LYS A 54 -4.76 -0.62 -10.62
C LYS A 54 -3.64 0.13 -9.91
N LYS A 55 -2.59 0.48 -10.66
CA LYS A 55 -1.64 1.51 -10.19
C LYS A 55 -2.52 2.66 -9.70
N PRO A 56 -2.44 3.10 -8.44
CA PRO A 56 -3.24 4.21 -7.98
C PRO A 56 -2.98 5.36 -8.94
N LYS A 57 -4.01 5.83 -9.64
CA LYS A 57 -3.91 7.05 -10.44
C LYS A 57 -3.53 8.14 -9.44
N LYS A 58 -2.27 8.58 -9.45
CA LYS A 58 -1.80 9.76 -8.72
C LYS A 58 -2.48 10.99 -9.33
N ASN A 59 -3.78 11.14 -9.10
CA ASN A 59 -4.40 12.43 -9.19
C ASN A 59 -4.03 13.13 -7.88
N LEU A 60 -2.92 13.87 -7.94
CA LEU A 60 -2.46 14.78 -6.88
C LEU A 60 -3.50 15.90 -6.74
N SER A 61 -4.62 15.58 -6.12
CA SER A 61 -5.58 16.57 -5.66
C SER A 61 -5.19 16.96 -4.24
N PRO A 62 -5.24 18.24 -3.85
CA PRO A 62 -5.00 18.62 -2.45
C PRO A 62 -5.96 17.91 -1.48
N LYS A 63 -7.18 17.55 -1.92
CA LYS A 63 -8.13 16.72 -1.17
C LYS A 63 -7.67 15.26 -0.99
N SER A 64 -6.84 14.72 -1.87
CA SER A 64 -6.28 13.38 -1.68
C SER A 64 -5.12 13.39 -0.69
N ILE A 65 -4.33 14.47 -0.63
CA ILE A 65 -3.18 14.57 0.30
C ILE A 65 -3.66 14.54 1.75
N THR A 66 -4.72 15.29 2.08
CA THR A 66 -5.28 15.30 3.44
C THR A 66 -5.85 13.94 3.83
N LYS A 67 -6.55 13.25 2.93
CA LYS A 67 -7.04 11.89 3.18
C LYS A 67 -5.90 10.90 3.44
N THR A 68 -4.85 10.93 2.62
CA THR A 68 -3.69 10.04 2.80
C THR A 68 -2.98 10.32 4.12
N LEU A 69 -2.88 11.59 4.53
CA LEU A 69 -2.28 11.96 5.82
C LEU A 69 -3.12 11.43 7.00
N ILE A 70 -4.45 11.58 6.94
CA ILE A 70 -5.36 11.09 7.97
C ILE A 70 -5.28 9.56 8.07
N GLU A 71 -5.34 8.86 6.93
CA GLU A 71 -5.20 7.39 6.89
C GLU A 71 -3.84 6.93 7.43
N ALA A 72 -2.76 7.65 7.10
CA ALA A 72 -1.42 7.35 7.62
C ALA A 72 -1.36 7.53 9.14
N ILE A 73 -1.91 8.62 9.68
CA ILE A 73 -1.95 8.87 11.14
C ILE A 73 -2.77 7.81 11.86
N TYR A 74 -3.97 7.48 11.36
CA TYR A 74 -4.82 6.45 11.96
C TYR A 74 -4.15 5.08 11.95
N SER A 75 -3.56 4.69 10.81
CA SER A 75 -2.87 3.40 10.71
C SER A 75 -1.65 3.34 11.64
N TYR A 76 -0.92 4.45 11.80
CA TYR A 76 0.20 4.53 12.73
C TYR A 76 -0.27 4.39 14.19
N TRP A 77 -1.35 5.09 14.57
CA TRP A 77 -1.93 5.01 15.91
C TRP A 77 -2.42 3.59 16.23
N TYR A 78 -3.07 2.94 15.27
CA TYR A 78 -3.52 1.55 15.39
C TYR A 78 -2.34 0.57 15.52
N THR A 79 -1.25 0.83 14.80
CA THR A 79 -0.02 0.04 14.86
C THR A 79 0.68 0.20 16.22
N LEU A 80 0.68 1.41 16.78
CA LEU A 80 1.23 1.69 18.10
C LEU A 80 0.38 1.03 19.22
N GLY A 81 -0.95 1.11 19.12
CA GLY A 81 -1.87 0.49 20.08
C GLY A 81 -1.82 -1.05 20.07
N ASN A 82 -1.61 -1.65 18.90
CA ASN A 82 -1.48 -3.10 18.75
C ASN A 82 -0.04 -3.59 18.73
N PHE A 83 0.92 -2.81 19.26
CA PHE A 83 2.35 -3.11 19.18
C PHE A 83 2.72 -4.54 19.60
N ARG A 84 2.02 -5.10 20.59
CA ARG A 84 2.24 -6.48 21.08
C ARG A 84 2.00 -7.55 20.01
N LEU A 85 1.07 -7.33 19.09
CA LEU A 85 0.66 -8.29 18.05
C LEU A 85 1.51 -8.19 16.77
N LEU A 86 2.40 -7.20 16.65
CA LEU A 86 3.20 -7.03 15.44
C LEU A 86 4.27 -8.13 15.27
N PRO A 87 4.59 -8.50 14.01
CA PRO A 87 5.68 -9.40 13.69
C PRO A 87 7.03 -8.78 14.07
N THR A 88 8.00 -9.62 14.48
CA THR A 88 9.27 -9.20 15.10
C THR A 88 10.08 -8.21 14.23
N LYS A 89 10.05 -8.37 12.90
CA LYS A 89 10.75 -7.48 11.96
C LYS A 89 10.17 -6.06 11.94
N GLU A 90 8.85 -5.92 12.07
CA GLU A 90 8.19 -4.62 12.08
C GLU A 90 8.34 -3.93 13.44
N LYS A 91 8.30 -4.70 14.54
CA LYS A 91 8.63 -4.21 15.88
C LYS A 91 10.01 -3.55 15.94
N ILE A 92 11.04 -4.21 15.40
CA ILE A 92 12.40 -3.68 15.38
C ILE A 92 12.47 -2.37 14.58
N LYS A 93 11.78 -2.28 13.43
CA LYS A 93 11.73 -1.04 12.65
C LYS A 93 11.10 0.11 13.43
N VAL A 94 9.97 -0.14 14.09
CA VAL A 94 9.27 0.88 14.89
C VAL A 94 10.14 1.32 16.07
N ILE A 95 10.76 0.38 16.78
CA ILE A 95 11.68 0.69 17.89
C ILE A 95 12.87 1.54 17.39
N ALA A 96 13.48 1.16 16.27
CA ALA A 96 14.61 1.90 15.70
C ALA A 96 14.22 3.35 15.32
N ILE A 97 13.02 3.55 14.76
CA ILE A 97 12.49 4.89 14.46
C ILE A 97 12.31 5.71 15.73
N ILE A 98 11.72 5.12 16.79
CA ILE A 98 11.53 5.82 18.07
C ILE A 98 12.89 6.21 18.68
N ILE A 99 13.86 5.30 18.69
CA ILE A 99 15.22 5.58 19.19
C ILE A 99 15.87 6.71 18.39
N ALA A 100 15.76 6.70 17.06
CA ALA A 100 16.30 7.75 16.22
C ALA A 100 15.68 9.13 16.52
N ILE A 101 14.37 9.18 16.77
CA ILE A 101 13.67 10.42 17.16
C ILE A 101 14.17 10.92 18.53
N ILE A 102 14.36 10.03 19.49
CA ILE A 102 14.89 10.40 20.83
C ILE A 102 16.30 10.97 20.70
N ILE A 103 17.20 10.32 19.95
CA ILE A 103 18.56 10.81 19.72
C ILE A 103 18.54 12.18 19.06
N LEU A 104 17.71 12.37 18.03
CA LEU A 104 17.56 13.65 17.36
C LEU A 104 17.09 14.75 18.33
N PHE A 105 16.12 14.45 19.17
CA PHE A 105 15.61 15.40 20.17
C PHE A 105 16.69 15.80 21.18
N VAL A 106 17.47 14.84 21.69
CA VAL A 106 18.60 15.10 22.60
C VAL A 106 19.64 15.99 21.94
N LEU A 107 19.99 15.74 20.67
CA LEU A 107 20.93 16.58 19.92
C LEU A 107 20.42 18.02 19.76
N ILE A 108 19.12 18.20 19.49
CA ILE A 108 18.51 19.53 19.39
C ILE A 108 18.58 20.27 20.73
N VAL A 109 18.20 19.62 21.83
CA VAL A 109 18.25 20.23 23.17
C VAL A 109 19.69 20.58 23.55
N TYR A 110 20.62 19.67 23.28
CA TYR A 110 22.05 19.90 23.52
C TYR A 110 22.57 21.11 22.74
N TYR A 111 22.19 21.24 21.46
CA TYR A 111 22.57 22.36 20.62
C TYR A 111 22.02 23.69 21.14
N ILE A 112 20.74 23.73 21.55
CA ILE A 112 20.12 24.93 22.13
C ILE A 112 20.83 25.35 23.42
N PHE A 113 21.18 24.40 24.28
CA PHE A 113 21.84 24.67 25.55
C PHE A 113 23.27 25.19 25.36
N LEU A 114 24.03 24.64 24.42
CA LEU A 114 25.37 25.13 24.06
C LEU A 114 25.37 26.53 23.42
N TRP A 115 24.29 26.88 22.73
CA TRP A 115 24.14 28.19 22.09
C TRP A 115 23.72 29.30 23.05
N HIS A 116 23.35 28.98 24.29
CA HIS A 116 23.17 30.01 25.32
C HIS A 116 24.53 30.46 25.84
N PRO A 117 24.98 31.71 25.57
CA PRO A 117 26.21 32.22 26.14
C PRO A 117 26.06 32.26 27.66
N GLN A 118 26.98 31.63 28.37
CA GLN A 118 27.02 31.73 29.84
C GLN A 118 27.25 33.21 30.20
N PRO A 119 26.47 33.78 31.15
CA PRO A 119 26.68 35.14 31.58
C PRO A 119 28.11 35.26 32.15
N PRO A 120 28.86 36.33 31.81
CA PRO A 120 30.24 36.47 32.26
C PRO A 120 30.29 36.52 33.80
N GLU A 121 31.13 35.69 34.41
CA GLU A 121 31.39 35.62 35.86
C GLU A 121 32.16 36.85 36.40
N SER A 122 32.17 37.97 35.69
CA SER A 122 32.81 39.19 36.18
C SER A 122 31.91 39.86 37.21
N GLY A 123 32.21 39.56 38.48
CA GLY A 123 31.69 40.28 39.63
C GLY A 123 31.86 41.79 39.46
N ILE A 124 30.84 42.52 39.90
CA ILE A 124 30.85 43.97 39.99
C ILE A 124 31.93 44.33 41.02
N ILE A 125 33.07 44.84 40.56
CA ILE A 125 34.05 45.50 41.43
C ILE A 125 33.50 46.92 41.65
N ILE A 126 32.94 47.16 42.83
CA ILE A 126 32.54 48.49 43.32
C ILE A 126 33.75 49.16 43.93
#